data_AF-A0A1Y1IAJ4-F1
#
_entry.id   AF-A0A1Y1IAJ4-F1
#
_cell.length_a   1.000
_cell.length_b   1.000
_cell.length_c   1.000
_cell.angle_alpha   90.00
_cell.angle_beta   90.00
_cell.angle_gamma   90.00
#
_symmetry.space_group_name_H-M   'P 1'
#
loop_
_entity.id
_entity.type
_entity.pdbx_description
1 polymer ?
#
loop_
_entity_poly.entity_id
_entity_poly.type
_entity_poly.pdbx_seq_one_letter_code
_entity_poly.pdbx_strand_id
1 'polypeptide(L)'
;MRNFSTRSGELMTALVVKVEEGIDMWISNGALQIFKLSESDAFKVAVENIDKATPSPLNCESACVSDKRAMQAIYEKIDSNPHTIFCIKDYEREPVVLWMLFKDQQALPRLILPRVIECLAGALGCAATSTVVIPFLNGTVFVGNCESVKSMWWLAGQLESPSNKERMAHEGSGFVSARPYRVTKLRNDEGLVELEPYPVYGGVLGLRVWEGPVRKPMYPVPKTRAEAELLNPHTAINRGFIYELMDESVFLADHCWNCRKKSPQLLKCGKCLNVKYCCKDCQRIGWRKDHKFECDAMKLAADAPHTTKSARGDKEARNVVKQHNKEVREKLAETITANMKDVSL
;
A
#
# COMPACT_ATOMS: atom_id res chain seq x y z
N MET A 1 -21.15 -4.57 -6.18
CA MET A 1 -19.87 -3.95 -5.76
C MET A 1 -18.83 -5.04 -5.78
N ARG A 2 -17.67 -4.79 -6.37
CA ARG A 2 -16.55 -5.75 -6.42
C ARG A 2 -15.39 -5.18 -5.61
N ASN A 3 -14.73 -6.00 -4.83
CA ASN A 3 -13.47 -5.60 -4.22
C ASN A 3 -12.42 -5.24 -5.29
N PHE A 4 -11.55 -4.26 -5.02
CA PHE A 4 -10.38 -3.98 -5.88
C PHE A 4 -9.44 -5.19 -6.01
N SER A 5 -9.38 -6.02 -4.97
CA SER A 5 -8.70 -7.32 -4.98
C SER A 5 -9.37 -8.26 -4.00
N THR A 6 -9.10 -9.57 -4.09
CA THR A 6 -9.59 -10.52 -3.08
C THR A 6 -9.14 -10.23 -1.63
N ARG A 7 -8.24 -9.25 -1.43
CA ARG A 7 -7.71 -8.87 -0.13
C ARG A 7 -7.93 -7.39 0.22
N SER A 8 -8.61 -6.59 -0.61
CA SER A 8 -8.78 -5.16 -0.36
C SER A 8 -9.64 -4.85 0.86
N GLY A 9 -10.60 -5.73 1.19
CA GLY A 9 -11.47 -5.76 2.39
C GLY A 9 -12.41 -4.57 2.59
N GLU A 10 -11.96 -3.35 2.30
CA GLU A 10 -12.72 -2.12 2.51
C GLU A 10 -12.78 -1.23 1.26
N LEU A 11 -11.92 -1.47 0.27
CA LEU A 11 -12.05 -0.79 -1.03
C LEU A 11 -12.89 -1.61 -1.99
N MET A 12 -14.03 -1.01 -2.33
CA MET A 12 -14.97 -1.54 -3.30
C MET A 12 -14.97 -0.67 -4.56
N THR A 13 -14.90 -1.33 -5.70
CA THR A 13 -15.34 -0.78 -6.98
C THR A 13 -16.85 -0.97 -7.11
N ALA A 14 -17.50 0.01 -7.71
CA ALA A 14 -18.89 -0.13 -8.06
C ALA A 14 -19.27 0.65 -9.30
N LEU A 15 -20.33 0.16 -9.90
CA LEU A 15 -20.99 0.78 -11.00
C LEU A 15 -21.83 1.92 -10.46
N VAL A 16 -21.44 3.15 -10.80
CA VAL A 16 -22.18 4.36 -10.49
C VAL A 16 -22.69 4.97 -11.80
N VAL A 17 -23.96 5.35 -11.81
CA VAL A 17 -24.54 6.21 -12.83
C VAL A 17 -24.57 7.60 -12.23
N LYS A 18 -23.90 8.52 -12.91
CA LYS A 18 -24.00 9.94 -12.58
C LYS A 18 -25.41 10.41 -12.92
N VAL A 19 -26.18 10.82 -11.93
CA VAL A 19 -27.43 11.54 -12.14
C VAL A 19 -27.10 13.05 -12.20
N GLU A 20 -27.90 13.82 -12.93
CA GLU A 20 -27.79 15.29 -12.89
C GLU A 20 -27.78 15.76 -11.41
N GLU A 21 -27.05 16.85 -11.14
CA GLU A 21 -26.80 17.41 -9.79
C GLU A 21 -25.80 16.65 -8.89
N GLY A 22 -25.00 15.74 -9.45
CA GLY A 22 -23.84 15.17 -8.73
C GLY A 22 -24.21 14.10 -7.70
N ILE A 23 -25.42 13.54 -7.81
CA ILE A 23 -25.82 12.35 -7.07
C ILE A 23 -25.41 11.13 -7.90
N ASP A 24 -24.44 10.37 -7.39
CA ASP A 24 -24.06 9.09 -7.96
C ASP A 24 -25.00 8.00 -7.44
N MET A 25 -25.69 7.33 -8.37
CA MET A 25 -26.53 6.19 -8.04
C MET A 25 -25.83 4.88 -8.38
N TRP A 26 -25.80 3.99 -7.41
CA TRP A 26 -25.27 2.64 -7.58
C TRP A 26 -26.20 1.84 -8.51
N ILE A 27 -25.61 1.13 -9.47
CA ILE A 27 -26.36 0.18 -10.28
C ILE A 27 -26.68 -1.03 -9.42
N SER A 28 -27.94 -1.14 -9.02
CA SER A 28 -28.45 -2.32 -8.29
C SER A 28 -28.57 -3.53 -9.21
N ASN A 29 -28.65 -4.73 -8.64
CA ASN A 29 -28.93 -5.95 -9.41
C ASN A 29 -30.26 -5.84 -10.18
N GLY A 30 -31.26 -5.15 -9.63
CA GLY A 30 -32.52 -4.88 -10.32
C GLY A 30 -32.32 -4.01 -11.57
N ALA A 31 -31.48 -2.98 -11.48
CA ALA A 31 -31.13 -2.16 -12.65
C ALA A 31 -30.40 -2.99 -13.72
N LEU A 32 -29.43 -3.83 -13.34
CA LEU A 32 -28.76 -4.74 -14.29
C LEU A 32 -29.76 -5.67 -15.00
N GLN A 33 -30.73 -6.22 -14.28
CA GLN A 33 -31.79 -7.06 -14.84
C GLN A 33 -32.69 -6.28 -15.82
N ILE A 34 -33.10 -5.05 -15.47
CA ILE A 34 -33.89 -4.18 -16.35
C ILE A 34 -33.14 -3.90 -17.66
N PHE A 35 -31.84 -3.61 -17.57
CA PHE A 35 -31.00 -3.37 -18.75
C PHE A 35 -30.51 -4.64 -19.46
N LYS A 36 -30.85 -5.83 -18.94
CA LYS A 36 -30.37 -7.13 -19.45
C LYS A 36 -28.83 -7.19 -19.58
N LEU A 37 -28.12 -6.58 -18.65
CA LEU A 37 -26.66 -6.60 -18.58
C LEU A 37 -26.17 -7.57 -17.50
N SER A 38 -25.15 -8.35 -17.82
CA SER A 38 -24.42 -9.08 -16.77
C SER A 38 -23.58 -8.10 -15.95
N GLU A 39 -23.26 -8.46 -14.70
CA GLU A 39 -22.37 -7.65 -13.87
C GLU A 39 -20.98 -7.48 -14.53
N SER A 40 -20.50 -8.51 -15.22
CA SER A 40 -19.22 -8.47 -15.93
C SER A 40 -19.22 -7.51 -17.11
N ASP A 41 -20.29 -7.51 -17.91
CA ASP A 41 -20.41 -6.59 -19.04
C ASP A 41 -20.54 -5.15 -18.56
N ALA A 42 -21.36 -4.93 -17.52
CA ALA A 42 -21.51 -3.61 -16.94
C ALA A 42 -20.20 -3.10 -16.32
N PHE A 43 -19.44 -3.96 -15.64
CA PHE A 43 -18.10 -3.64 -15.14
C PHE A 43 -17.13 -3.25 -16.25
N LYS A 44 -17.10 -4.03 -17.34
CA LYS A 44 -16.27 -3.70 -18.52
C LYS A 44 -16.62 -2.33 -19.09
N VAL A 45 -17.91 -2.04 -19.28
CA VAL A 45 -18.38 -0.73 -19.76
C VAL A 45 -17.97 0.39 -18.81
N ALA A 46 -18.05 0.17 -17.49
CA ALA A 46 -17.61 1.18 -16.53
C ALA A 46 -16.11 1.43 -16.57
N VAL A 47 -15.28 0.39 -16.68
CA VAL A 47 -13.83 0.53 -16.87
C VAL A 47 -13.53 1.35 -18.13
N GLU A 48 -14.19 1.04 -19.26
CA GLU A 48 -14.05 1.79 -20.50
C GLU A 48 -14.47 3.26 -20.36
N ASN A 49 -15.55 3.53 -19.60
CA ASN A 49 -16.01 4.89 -19.35
C ASN A 49 -15.07 5.67 -18.44
N ILE A 50 -14.57 5.06 -17.36
CA ILE A 50 -13.59 5.66 -16.46
C ILE A 50 -12.31 5.96 -17.24
N ASP A 51 -11.86 5.05 -18.11
CA ASP A 51 -10.69 5.28 -18.95
C ASP A 51 -10.91 6.45 -19.92
N LYS A 52 -12.05 6.51 -20.61
CA LYS A 52 -12.40 7.65 -21.48
C LYS A 52 -12.51 8.97 -20.73
N ALA A 53 -13.06 8.95 -19.51
CA ALA A 53 -13.20 10.13 -18.65
C ALA A 53 -11.91 10.54 -17.93
N THR A 54 -10.84 9.74 -18.03
CA THR A 54 -9.55 10.04 -17.43
C THR A 54 -8.66 10.75 -18.44
N PRO A 55 -8.20 11.98 -18.16
CA PRO A 55 -7.37 12.72 -19.10
C PRO A 55 -6.13 11.96 -19.56
N SER A 56 -5.73 12.16 -20.82
CA SER A 56 -4.52 11.59 -21.39
C SER A 56 -3.82 12.65 -22.26
N PRO A 57 -2.56 13.04 -21.95
CA PRO A 57 -1.76 12.57 -20.83
C PRO A 57 -2.28 13.08 -19.47
N LEU A 58 -1.93 12.37 -18.40
CA LEU A 58 -2.08 12.90 -17.04
C LEU A 58 -0.96 13.90 -16.79
N ASN A 59 -1.32 15.12 -16.39
CA ASN A 59 -0.36 16.17 -16.10
C ASN A 59 0.14 16.03 -14.67
N CYS A 60 1.46 15.94 -14.50
CA CYS A 60 2.10 16.01 -13.21
C CYS A 60 2.89 17.32 -13.10
N GLU A 61 2.48 18.18 -12.18
CA GLU A 61 3.25 19.35 -11.77
C GLU A 61 4.05 19.02 -10.52
N SER A 62 5.18 19.69 -10.29
CA SER A 62 5.96 19.49 -9.07
C SER A 62 6.36 20.80 -8.40
N ALA A 63 6.33 20.83 -7.08
CA ALA A 63 6.88 21.94 -6.29
C ALA A 63 7.74 21.42 -5.14
N CYS A 64 8.70 22.24 -4.74
CA CYS A 64 9.53 22.00 -3.56
C CYS A 64 8.86 22.61 -2.33
N VAL A 65 8.85 21.90 -1.20
CA VAL A 65 8.34 22.41 0.09
C VAL A 65 9.02 23.71 0.53
N SER A 66 10.29 23.91 0.16
CA SER A 66 11.01 25.14 0.48
C SER A 66 10.58 26.33 -0.37
N ASP A 67 9.90 26.11 -1.49
CA ASP A 67 9.41 27.14 -2.39
C ASP A 67 7.96 27.48 -2.07
N LYS A 68 7.80 28.44 -1.14
CA LYS A 68 6.48 28.90 -0.70
C LYS A 68 5.61 29.42 -1.84
N ARG A 69 6.22 30.05 -2.86
CA ARG A 69 5.48 30.61 -4.00
C ARG A 69 4.95 29.49 -4.89
N ALA A 70 5.76 28.48 -5.17
CA ALA A 70 5.33 27.31 -5.93
C ALA A 70 4.24 26.51 -5.18
N MET A 71 4.40 26.32 -3.86
CA MET A 71 3.37 25.67 -3.04
C MET A 71 2.06 26.44 -3.03
N GLN A 72 2.10 27.76 -2.88
CA GLN A 72 0.91 28.61 -2.96
C GLN A 72 0.21 28.49 -4.32
N ALA A 73 0.98 28.50 -5.42
CA ALA A 73 0.44 28.32 -6.76
C ALA A 73 -0.23 26.94 -6.94
N ILE A 74 0.28 25.88 -6.29
CA ILE A 74 -0.39 24.57 -6.28
C ILE A 74 -1.74 24.64 -5.57
N TYR A 75 -1.81 25.26 -4.40
CA TYR A 75 -3.07 25.41 -3.65
C TYR A 75 -4.11 26.19 -4.44
N GLU A 76 -3.71 27.23 -5.18
CA GLU A 76 -4.63 27.99 -6.03
C GLU A 76 -5.08 27.17 -7.26
N LYS A 77 -4.17 26.38 -7.84
CA LYS A 77 -4.46 25.56 -9.02
C LYS A 77 -5.35 24.37 -8.72
N ILE A 78 -5.24 23.78 -7.53
CA ILE A 78 -5.98 22.56 -7.20
C ILE A 78 -7.48 22.74 -7.36
N ASP A 79 -7.97 23.95 -7.14
CA ASP A 79 -9.37 24.27 -7.30
C ASP A 79 -9.79 24.48 -8.76
N SER A 80 -8.86 24.92 -9.60
CA SER A 80 -9.11 25.24 -11.01
C SER A 80 -8.92 24.04 -11.95
N ASN A 81 -8.12 23.03 -11.56
CA ASN A 81 -7.79 21.89 -12.41
C ASN A 81 -7.94 20.56 -11.65
N PRO A 82 -9.12 19.91 -11.73
CA PRO A 82 -9.46 18.72 -10.96
C PRO A 82 -8.80 17.43 -11.48
N HIS A 83 -7.81 17.51 -12.36
CA HIS A 83 -7.10 16.34 -12.88
C HIS A 83 -5.57 16.47 -12.84
N THR A 84 -5.06 17.54 -12.24
CA THR A 84 -3.60 17.71 -12.07
C THR A 84 -3.11 16.88 -10.90
N ILE A 85 -2.03 16.15 -11.13
CA ILE A 85 -1.27 15.46 -10.09
C ILE A 85 -0.18 16.42 -9.61
N PHE A 86 -0.13 16.68 -8.31
CA PHE A 86 0.87 17.56 -7.71
C PHE A 86 1.91 16.73 -6.97
N CYS A 87 3.12 16.69 -7.49
CA CYS A 87 4.27 16.07 -6.85
C CYS A 87 4.95 17.05 -5.89
N ILE A 88 4.87 16.76 -4.60
CA ILE A 88 5.56 17.51 -3.56
C ILE A 88 6.97 16.91 -3.39
N LYS A 89 7.97 17.78 -3.50
CA LYS A 89 9.38 17.46 -3.32
C LYS A 89 9.89 18.03 -1.99
N ASP A 90 10.79 17.30 -1.34
CA ASP A 90 11.43 17.76 -0.11
C ASP A 90 12.54 18.81 -0.38
N TYR A 91 13.27 19.19 0.67
CA TYR A 91 14.37 20.17 0.60
C TYR A 91 15.55 19.71 -0.29
N GLU A 92 15.70 18.41 -0.48
CA GLU A 92 16.70 17.79 -1.37
C GLU A 92 16.15 17.61 -2.80
N ARG A 93 14.93 18.11 -3.05
CA ARG A 93 14.18 18.00 -4.30
C ARG A 93 13.79 16.56 -4.66
N GLU A 94 13.82 15.65 -3.70
CA GLU A 94 13.33 14.28 -3.88
C GLU A 94 11.81 14.25 -3.80
N PRO A 95 11.12 13.52 -4.68
CA PRO A 95 9.67 13.36 -4.60
C PRO A 95 9.32 12.57 -3.34
N VAL A 96 8.48 13.16 -2.48
CA VAL A 96 8.08 12.55 -1.21
C VAL A 96 6.62 12.17 -1.17
N VAL A 97 5.73 12.98 -1.74
CA VAL A 97 4.31 12.66 -1.75
C VAL A 97 3.68 13.27 -2.98
N LEU A 98 2.72 12.57 -3.58
CA LEU A 98 1.82 13.14 -4.56
C LEU A 98 0.51 13.49 -3.89
N TRP A 99 -0.02 14.64 -4.26
CA TRP A 99 -1.36 15.07 -3.92
C TRP A 99 -2.18 15.18 -5.19
N MET A 100 -3.30 14.47 -5.21
CA MET A 100 -4.24 14.44 -6.31
C MET A 100 -5.61 14.81 -5.79
N LEU A 101 -6.30 15.70 -6.51
CA LEU A 101 -7.70 16.03 -6.25
C LEU A 101 -8.47 15.79 -7.53
N PHE A 102 -9.39 14.82 -7.49
CA PHE A 102 -10.44 14.71 -8.48
C PHE A 102 -11.73 15.28 -7.90
N LYS A 103 -12.26 16.35 -8.49
CA LYS A 103 -13.54 16.95 -8.06
C LYS A 103 -14.77 16.15 -8.53
N ASP A 104 -14.55 14.92 -9.00
CA ASP A 104 -15.60 14.00 -9.41
C ASP A 104 -15.54 12.72 -8.56
N GLN A 105 -16.66 12.00 -8.55
CA GLN A 105 -16.83 10.75 -7.81
C GLN A 105 -16.03 9.57 -8.43
N GLN A 106 -15.40 9.77 -9.59
CA GLN A 106 -14.62 8.74 -10.27
C GLN A 106 -13.15 8.74 -9.80
N ALA A 107 -12.79 9.59 -8.83
CA ALA A 107 -11.46 9.71 -8.25
C ALA A 107 -10.80 8.36 -7.93
N LEU A 108 -11.50 7.53 -7.15
CA LEU A 108 -10.99 6.26 -6.66
C LEU A 108 -11.06 5.15 -7.71
N PRO A 109 -12.15 5.02 -8.49
CA PRO A 109 -12.16 4.10 -9.62
C PRO A 109 -10.98 4.27 -10.57
N ARG A 110 -10.44 5.49 -10.77
CA ARG A 110 -9.25 5.70 -11.60
C ARG A 110 -8.01 4.95 -11.13
N LEU A 111 -7.91 4.59 -9.85
CA LEU A 111 -6.79 3.82 -9.31
C LEU A 111 -6.72 2.39 -9.87
N ILE A 112 -7.78 1.86 -10.50
CA ILE A 112 -7.74 0.58 -11.20
C ILE A 112 -7.01 0.66 -12.55
N LEU A 113 -6.82 1.86 -13.09
CA LEU A 113 -6.22 2.06 -14.41
C LEU A 113 -4.69 2.02 -14.31
N PRO A 114 -4.01 1.09 -15.01
CA PRO A 114 -2.57 0.98 -14.94
C PRO A 114 -1.83 2.27 -15.31
N ARG A 115 -2.32 3.02 -16.30
CA ARG A 115 -1.70 4.29 -16.73
C ARG A 115 -1.72 5.38 -15.67
N VAL A 116 -2.72 5.35 -14.77
CA VAL A 116 -2.79 6.26 -13.62
C VAL A 116 -1.66 5.91 -12.65
N ILE A 117 -1.54 4.63 -12.27
CA ILE A 117 -0.47 4.16 -11.38
C ILE A 117 0.92 4.35 -11.99
N GLU A 118 1.10 4.09 -13.29
CA GLU A 118 2.36 4.34 -14.01
C GLU A 118 2.76 5.81 -13.94
N CYS A 119 1.82 6.75 -14.12
CA CYS A 119 2.06 8.17 -13.96
C CYS A 119 2.48 8.53 -12.53
N LEU A 120 1.76 8.01 -11.52
CA LEU A 120 2.09 8.25 -10.10
C LEU A 120 3.47 7.68 -9.73
N ALA A 121 3.75 6.43 -10.12
CA ALA A 121 5.02 5.78 -9.84
C ALA A 121 6.18 6.50 -10.56
N GLY A 122 5.97 6.94 -11.80
CA GLY A 122 6.93 7.75 -12.55
C GLY A 122 7.24 9.09 -11.87
N ALA A 123 6.20 9.79 -11.37
CA ALA A 123 6.38 11.04 -10.63
C ALA A 123 7.11 10.84 -9.29
N LEU A 124 6.91 9.70 -8.62
CA LEU A 124 7.62 9.32 -7.40
C LEU A 124 9.01 8.72 -7.65
N GLY A 125 9.37 8.41 -8.90
CA GLY A 125 10.62 7.72 -9.23
C GLY A 125 10.71 6.32 -8.63
N CYS A 126 9.60 5.59 -8.50
CA CYS A 126 9.55 4.27 -7.90
C CYS A 126 8.87 3.23 -8.81
N ALA A 127 8.93 1.95 -8.42
CA ALA A 127 8.14 0.92 -9.10
C ALA A 127 6.64 1.09 -8.80
N ALA A 128 5.77 0.70 -9.73
CA ALA A 128 4.33 0.70 -9.51
C ALA A 128 3.94 -0.05 -8.23
N THR A 129 4.54 -1.22 -7.99
CA THR A 129 4.33 -2.05 -6.80
C THR A 129 4.91 -1.46 -5.51
N SER A 130 5.63 -0.36 -5.58
CA SER A 130 6.12 0.41 -4.44
C SER A 130 5.22 1.59 -4.11
N THR A 131 4.14 1.77 -4.87
CA THR A 131 3.17 2.86 -4.70
C THR A 131 2.16 2.51 -3.60
N VAL A 132 2.01 3.42 -2.64
CA VAL A 132 0.99 3.41 -1.59
C VAL A 132 0.05 4.57 -1.81
N VAL A 133 -1.24 4.32 -1.85
CA VAL A 133 -2.31 5.30 -2.03
C VAL A 133 -3.14 5.41 -0.75
N ILE A 134 -3.54 6.62 -0.37
CA ILE A 134 -4.47 6.90 0.73
C ILE A 134 -5.65 7.69 0.15
N PRO A 135 -6.80 7.04 -0.05
CA PRO A 135 -7.98 7.69 -0.61
C PRO A 135 -8.80 8.41 0.47
N PHE A 136 -9.44 9.52 0.10
CA PHE A 136 -10.40 10.25 0.92
C PHE A 136 -11.71 10.48 0.15
N LEU A 137 -12.84 10.61 0.84
CA LEU A 137 -14.17 10.67 0.19
C LEU A 137 -14.39 11.88 -0.73
N ASN A 138 -13.69 13.00 -0.55
CA ASN A 138 -13.84 14.17 -1.44
C ASN A 138 -13.08 14.03 -2.78
N GLY A 139 -12.65 12.83 -3.14
CA GLY A 139 -11.82 12.57 -4.32
C GLY A 139 -10.36 13.00 -4.18
N THR A 140 -9.91 13.35 -2.97
CA THR A 140 -8.49 13.55 -2.67
C THR A 140 -7.81 12.19 -2.52
N VAL A 141 -6.63 12.04 -3.12
CA VAL A 141 -5.77 10.87 -2.95
C VAL A 141 -4.36 11.36 -2.68
N PHE A 142 -3.76 10.85 -1.60
CA PHE A 142 -2.33 11.02 -1.34
C PHE A 142 -1.58 9.77 -1.74
N VAL A 143 -0.40 9.93 -2.31
CA VAL A 143 0.39 8.81 -2.84
C VAL A 143 1.84 8.92 -2.40
N GLY A 144 2.42 7.81 -1.97
CA GLY A 144 3.82 7.74 -1.57
C GLY A 144 4.51 6.47 -2.03
N ASN A 145 5.84 6.45 -1.91
CA ASN A 145 6.70 5.31 -2.19
C ASN A 145 7.01 4.56 -0.88
N CYS A 146 6.53 3.32 -0.73
CA CYS A 146 6.78 2.53 0.48
C CYS A 146 8.25 2.21 0.75
N GLU A 147 9.12 2.32 -0.26
CA GLU A 147 10.57 2.14 -0.11
C GLU A 147 11.27 3.43 0.35
N SER A 148 10.54 4.53 0.54
CA SER A 148 11.07 5.81 1.02
C SER A 148 10.51 6.14 2.40
N VAL A 149 11.41 6.19 3.39
CA VAL A 149 11.09 6.64 4.76
C VAL A 149 10.45 8.03 4.73
N LYS A 150 11.05 8.96 3.98
CA LYS A 150 10.56 10.34 3.86
C LYS A 150 9.14 10.34 3.32
N SER A 151 8.87 9.54 2.29
CA SER A 151 7.55 9.45 1.70
C SER A 151 6.49 8.96 2.68
N MET A 152 6.76 7.86 3.39
CA MET A 152 5.81 7.31 4.37
C MET A 152 5.61 8.22 5.58
N TRP A 153 6.66 8.92 6.02
CA TRP A 153 6.57 9.94 7.07
C TRP A 153 5.71 11.14 6.63
N TRP A 154 5.87 11.60 5.39
CA TRP A 154 5.04 12.66 4.82
C TRP A 154 3.56 12.24 4.72
N LEU A 155 3.27 10.99 4.31
CA LEU A 155 1.91 10.46 4.32
C LEU A 155 1.30 10.45 5.72
N ALA A 156 2.07 10.08 6.75
CA ALA A 156 1.60 10.15 8.13
C ALA A 156 1.25 11.58 8.55
N GLY A 157 2.03 12.57 8.13
CA GLY A 157 1.71 13.99 8.34
C GLY A 157 0.36 14.39 7.71
N GLN A 158 0.03 13.83 6.55
CA GLN A 158 -1.28 14.08 5.93
C GLN A 158 -2.42 13.45 6.73
N LEU A 159 -2.25 12.21 7.21
CA LEU A 159 -3.25 11.55 8.06
C LEU A 159 -3.48 12.30 9.39
N GLU A 160 -2.42 12.89 9.95
CA GLU A 160 -2.49 13.61 11.21
C GLU A 160 -2.97 15.07 11.11
N SER A 161 -3.08 15.60 9.88
CA SER A 161 -3.58 16.96 9.65
C SER A 161 -5.00 17.13 10.22
N PRO A 162 -5.30 18.20 10.98
CA PRO A 162 -6.63 18.44 11.53
C PRO A 162 -7.74 18.38 10.49
N SER A 163 -7.51 18.96 9.30
CA SER A 163 -8.45 18.93 8.19
C SER A 163 -8.76 17.50 7.74
N ASN A 164 -7.75 16.64 7.66
CA ASN A 164 -7.95 15.25 7.24
C ASN A 164 -8.54 14.40 8.36
N LYS A 165 -8.18 14.66 9.63
CA LYS A 165 -8.78 13.99 10.80
C LYS A 165 -10.25 14.27 10.96
N GLU A 166 -10.66 15.54 10.83
CA GLU A 166 -12.06 15.94 10.85
C GLU A 166 -12.83 15.21 9.75
N ARG A 167 -12.25 15.17 8.56
CA ARG A 167 -12.82 14.45 7.41
C ARG A 167 -12.93 12.95 7.69
N MET A 168 -11.92 12.31 8.25
CA MET A 168 -11.99 10.90 8.66
C MET A 168 -13.03 10.63 9.76
N ALA A 169 -13.28 11.59 10.66
CA ALA A 169 -14.20 11.41 11.80
C ALA A 169 -15.68 11.57 11.42
N HIS A 170 -15.99 12.40 10.43
CA HIS A 170 -17.36 12.63 9.97
C HIS A 170 -17.91 11.54 9.02
N GLU A 171 -17.07 10.59 8.60
CA GLU A 171 -17.35 9.72 7.46
C GLU A 171 -17.76 8.28 7.86
N GLY A 172 -18.57 8.15 8.92
CA GLY A 172 -19.17 6.89 9.37
C GLY A 172 -20.26 6.30 8.44
N SER A 173 -20.39 6.78 7.19
CA SER A 173 -21.49 6.43 6.27
C SER A 173 -21.10 5.65 5.00
N GLY A 174 -19.83 5.27 4.81
CA GLY A 174 -19.51 4.07 4.03
C GLY A 174 -18.50 4.17 2.87
N PHE A 175 -17.88 3.02 2.63
CA PHE A 175 -17.23 2.52 1.41
C PHE A 175 -15.85 3.05 1.00
N VAL A 176 -15.33 4.11 1.61
CA VAL A 176 -13.93 4.53 1.41
C VAL A 176 -13.25 4.69 2.75
N SER A 177 -12.26 3.82 2.98
CA SER A 177 -11.40 3.86 4.15
C SER A 177 -10.21 4.78 3.86
N ALA A 178 -9.92 5.74 4.74
CA ALA A 178 -8.68 6.55 4.69
C ALA A 178 -7.43 5.73 5.09
N ARG A 179 -7.48 4.42 4.87
CA ARG A 179 -6.35 3.51 5.08
C ARG A 179 -5.41 3.55 3.89
N PRO A 180 -4.11 3.28 4.11
CA PRO A 180 -3.19 3.12 3.00
C PRO A 180 -3.39 1.77 2.31
N TYR A 181 -3.33 1.79 0.98
CA TYR A 181 -3.36 0.62 0.11
C TYR A 181 -2.12 0.61 -0.76
N ARG A 182 -1.55 -0.57 -0.96
CA ARG A 182 -0.39 -0.76 -1.84
C ARG A 182 -0.83 -1.44 -3.12
N VAL A 183 -0.22 -1.01 -4.23
CA VAL A 183 -0.28 -1.73 -5.49
C VAL A 183 0.50 -3.05 -5.37
N THR A 184 -0.20 -4.17 -5.54
CA THR A 184 0.42 -5.50 -5.53
C THR A 184 0.64 -6.05 -6.94
N LYS A 185 -0.21 -5.66 -7.89
CA LYS A 185 0.00 -5.90 -9.32
C LYS A 185 -0.42 -4.69 -10.13
N LEU A 186 0.41 -4.30 -11.08
CA LEU A 186 0.07 -3.24 -12.03
C LEU A 186 -1.00 -3.69 -13.03
N ARG A 187 -0.97 -4.97 -13.43
CA ARG A 187 -1.93 -5.58 -14.35
C ARG A 187 -2.23 -7.00 -13.87
N ASN A 188 -3.47 -7.24 -13.45
CA ASN A 188 -4.00 -8.57 -13.16
C ASN A 188 -4.47 -9.27 -14.45
N ASP A 189 -5.15 -10.40 -14.34
CA ASP A 189 -5.64 -11.17 -15.50
C ASP A 189 -6.68 -10.41 -16.34
N GLU A 190 -7.30 -9.37 -15.77
CA GLU A 190 -8.22 -8.45 -16.46
C GLU A 190 -7.51 -7.19 -16.98
N GLY A 191 -6.18 -7.08 -16.81
CA GLY A 191 -5.40 -5.91 -17.21
C GLY A 191 -5.54 -4.71 -16.27
N LEU A 192 -6.10 -4.88 -15.08
CA LEU A 192 -6.35 -3.84 -14.09
C LEU A 192 -5.35 -3.86 -12.93
N VAL A 193 -5.25 -2.75 -12.20
CA VAL A 193 -4.43 -2.63 -10.99
C VAL A 193 -5.06 -3.41 -9.85
N GLU A 194 -4.24 -4.15 -9.11
CA GLU A 194 -4.60 -4.85 -7.88
C GLU A 194 -4.06 -4.07 -6.67
N LEU A 195 -4.95 -3.70 -5.75
CA LEU A 195 -4.64 -3.01 -4.50
C LEU A 195 -4.88 -3.93 -3.29
N GLU A 196 -3.99 -3.92 -2.32
CA GLU A 196 -4.17 -4.60 -1.02
C GLU A 196 -3.90 -3.62 0.14
N PRO A 197 -4.49 -3.81 1.33
CA PRO A 197 -4.21 -2.99 2.50
C PRO A 197 -2.71 -2.98 2.80
N TYR A 198 -2.19 -1.81 3.14
CA TYR A 198 -0.78 -1.67 3.44
C TYR A 198 -0.44 -2.32 4.79
N PRO A 199 0.45 -3.33 4.84
CA PRO A 199 0.61 -4.15 6.03
C PRO A 199 1.21 -3.38 7.22
N VAL A 200 2.09 -2.42 6.95
CA VAL A 200 2.83 -1.66 7.98
C VAL A 200 2.17 -0.31 8.32
N TYR A 201 0.86 -0.18 8.13
CA TYR A 201 0.08 0.97 8.60
C TYR A 201 0.00 0.98 10.14
N GLY A 202 0.33 2.10 10.79
CA GLY A 202 0.36 2.18 12.26
C GLY A 202 1.41 1.31 12.94
N GLY A 203 2.48 0.96 12.22
CA GLY A 203 3.63 0.24 12.75
C GLY A 203 4.80 1.16 13.09
N VAL A 204 5.78 0.62 13.84
CA VAL A 204 7.09 1.26 14.07
C VAL A 204 8.25 0.46 13.46
N LEU A 205 7.91 -0.64 12.79
CA LEU A 205 8.84 -1.58 12.20
C LEU A 205 8.56 -1.63 10.69
N GLY A 206 9.61 -1.77 9.90
CA GLY A 206 9.45 -1.98 8.47
C GLY A 206 9.38 -3.46 8.12
N LEU A 207 8.90 -3.73 6.91
CA LEU A 207 8.73 -5.07 6.37
C LEU A 207 9.65 -5.24 5.15
N ARG A 208 10.30 -6.39 5.04
CA ARG A 208 11.03 -6.81 3.85
C ARG A 208 10.19 -7.83 3.12
N VAL A 209 9.78 -7.46 1.92
CA VAL A 209 9.01 -8.31 1.02
C VAL A 209 9.87 -8.77 -0.13
N TRP A 210 9.55 -9.95 -0.64
CA TRP A 210 10.15 -10.45 -1.86
C TRP A 210 9.28 -10.06 -3.05
N GLU A 211 9.90 -9.58 -4.12
CA GLU A 211 9.25 -9.29 -5.38
C GLU A 211 10.11 -9.86 -6.51
N GLY A 212 9.73 -11.07 -6.95
CA GLY A 212 10.61 -11.87 -7.79
C GLY A 212 11.94 -12.16 -7.09
N PRO A 213 13.10 -12.02 -7.74
CA PRO A 213 14.38 -12.31 -7.08
C PRO A 213 14.87 -11.17 -6.16
N VAL A 214 14.16 -10.03 -6.10
CA VAL A 214 14.59 -8.83 -5.37
C VAL A 214 13.87 -8.74 -4.04
N ARG A 215 14.62 -8.37 -2.99
CA ARG A 215 14.06 -8.11 -1.67
C ARG A 215 13.97 -6.61 -1.44
N LYS A 216 12.77 -6.11 -1.18
CA LYS A 216 12.49 -4.68 -1.02
C LYS A 216 12.10 -4.33 0.43
N PRO A 217 12.58 -3.21 0.98
CA PRO A 217 12.09 -2.67 2.24
C PRO A 217 10.75 -1.94 2.03
N MET A 218 9.87 -2.03 3.01
CA MET A 218 8.63 -1.28 3.10
C MET A 218 8.62 -0.58 4.46
N TYR A 219 8.50 0.73 4.46
CA TYR A 219 8.52 1.54 5.68
C TYR A 219 7.12 1.77 6.24
N PRO A 220 6.95 1.81 7.56
CA PRO A 220 5.63 2.03 8.14
C PRO A 220 5.08 3.40 7.77
N VAL A 221 3.76 3.49 7.63
CA VAL A 221 3.05 4.77 7.69
C VAL A 221 2.63 4.97 9.15
N PRO A 222 3.32 5.85 9.92
CA PRO A 222 2.93 6.13 11.30
C PRO A 222 1.46 6.53 11.40
N LYS A 223 0.78 6.01 12.42
CA LYS A 223 -0.65 6.31 12.69
C LYS A 223 -0.81 7.38 13.75
N THR A 224 0.19 7.59 14.59
CA THR A 224 0.15 8.62 15.63
C THR A 224 1.27 9.63 15.44
N ARG A 225 1.03 10.87 15.92
CA ARG A 225 2.08 11.89 16.00
C ARG A 225 3.33 11.41 16.73
N ALA A 226 3.18 10.67 17.83
CA ALA A 226 4.32 10.14 18.60
C ALA A 226 5.16 9.15 17.76
N GLU A 227 4.51 8.26 17.00
CA GLU A 227 5.20 7.39 16.05
C GLU A 227 5.90 8.20 14.96
N ALA A 228 5.23 9.20 14.38
CA ALA A 228 5.82 10.04 13.34
C ALA A 228 7.04 10.84 13.84
N GLU A 229 7.02 11.32 15.09
CA GLU A 229 8.14 12.03 15.72
C GLU A 229 9.32 11.10 16.04
N LEU A 230 9.04 9.85 16.43
CA LEU A 230 10.05 8.82 16.62
C LEU A 230 10.72 8.44 15.29
N LEU A 231 9.92 8.32 14.24
CA LEU A 231 10.30 7.84 12.90
C LEU A 231 10.75 8.96 11.95
N ASN A 232 10.83 10.21 12.43
CA ASN A 232 11.16 11.35 11.58
C ASN A 232 12.55 11.19 10.93
N PRO A 233 12.65 11.11 9.59
CA PRO A 233 13.92 10.87 8.90
C PRO A 233 14.97 11.95 9.15
N HIS A 234 14.55 13.18 9.45
CA HIS A 234 15.47 14.31 9.66
C HIS A 234 16.10 14.34 11.06
N THR A 235 15.50 13.66 12.04
CA THR A 235 15.99 13.66 13.43
C THR A 235 16.33 12.28 13.96
N ALA A 236 15.79 11.21 13.37
CA ALA A 236 16.04 9.82 13.75
C ALA A 236 17.53 9.46 13.70
N ILE A 237 18.24 9.87 12.65
CA ILE A 237 19.68 9.58 12.50
C ILE A 237 20.49 10.22 13.63
N ASN A 238 20.20 11.47 13.98
CA ASN A 238 20.87 12.17 15.09
C ASN A 238 20.61 11.51 16.45
N ARG A 239 19.52 10.75 16.57
CA ARG A 239 19.19 9.94 17.76
C ARG A 239 19.76 8.52 17.69
N GLY A 240 20.48 8.17 16.62
CA GLY A 240 20.96 6.80 16.36
C GLY A 240 19.83 5.80 16.09
N PHE A 241 18.62 6.27 15.80
CA PHE A 241 17.48 5.41 15.53
C PHE A 241 17.61 4.80 14.13
N ILE A 242 17.47 3.47 14.05
CA ILE A 242 17.51 2.70 12.82
C ILE A 242 16.17 1.96 12.69
N TYR A 243 15.60 1.97 11.49
CA TYR A 243 14.44 1.14 11.17
C TYR A 243 14.80 -0.33 11.29
N GLU A 244 14.20 -1.01 12.26
CA GLU A 244 14.25 -2.45 12.28
C GLU A 244 13.33 -3.02 11.20
N LEU A 245 13.93 -3.82 10.30
CA LEU A 245 13.27 -4.41 9.15
C LEU A 245 13.08 -5.91 9.36
N MET A 246 11.86 -6.38 9.23
CA MET A 246 11.50 -7.78 9.45
C MET A 246 11.18 -8.50 8.15
N ASP A 247 11.36 -9.82 8.10
CA ASP A 247 10.97 -10.63 6.95
C ASP A 247 9.46 -10.90 6.89
N GLU A 248 8.86 -10.82 5.69
CA GLU A 248 7.47 -11.23 5.47
C GLU A 248 7.21 -12.70 5.86
N SER A 249 8.22 -13.57 5.74
CA SER A 249 8.10 -14.97 6.17
C SER A 249 7.91 -15.14 7.67
N VAL A 250 8.40 -14.19 8.47
CA VAL A 250 8.16 -14.14 9.92
C VAL A 250 6.70 -13.82 10.17
N PHE A 251 6.17 -12.82 9.47
CA PHE A 251 4.78 -12.43 9.57
C PHE A 251 3.84 -13.58 9.20
N LEU A 252 4.19 -14.33 8.16
CA LEU A 252 3.40 -15.46 7.67
C LEU A 252 3.77 -16.80 8.32
N ALA A 253 4.41 -16.80 9.49
CA ALA A 253 4.95 -18.01 10.09
C ALA A 253 3.90 -19.06 10.46
N ASP A 254 2.67 -18.65 10.75
CA ASP A 254 1.49 -19.49 11.03
C ASP A 254 0.41 -19.40 9.93
N HIS A 255 0.72 -18.73 8.83
CA HIS A 255 -0.17 -18.57 7.68
C HIS A 255 0.37 -19.29 6.44
N CYS A 256 -0.53 -19.73 5.57
CA CYS A 256 -0.15 -20.26 4.27
C CYS A 256 0.39 -19.13 3.38
N TRP A 257 1.59 -19.27 2.84
CA TRP A 257 2.21 -18.31 1.93
C TRP A 257 1.35 -18.04 0.70
N ASN A 258 0.61 -19.04 0.18
CA ASN A 258 -0.24 -18.85 -0.98
C ASN A 258 -1.59 -18.19 -0.65
N CYS A 259 -2.39 -18.84 0.20
CA CYS A 259 -3.77 -18.41 0.46
C CYS A 259 -3.93 -17.47 1.67
N ARG A 260 -2.84 -17.19 2.39
CA ARG A 260 -2.78 -16.35 3.59
C ARG A 260 -3.71 -16.79 4.73
N LYS A 261 -4.28 -18.00 4.69
CA LYS A 261 -5.08 -18.57 5.77
C LYS A 261 -4.19 -19.14 6.86
N LYS A 262 -4.54 -18.88 8.12
CA LYS A 262 -3.91 -19.52 9.29
C LYS A 262 -4.12 -21.03 9.25
N SER A 263 -3.10 -21.80 9.61
CA SER A 263 -3.22 -23.26 9.67
C SER A 263 -2.35 -23.84 10.78
N PRO A 264 -2.86 -24.80 11.57
CA PRO A 264 -2.08 -25.44 12.63
C PRO A 264 -0.97 -26.34 12.08
N GLN A 265 -1.08 -26.79 10.82
CA GLN A 265 -0.10 -27.67 10.18
C GLN A 265 0.31 -27.07 8.84
N LEU A 266 1.58 -26.67 8.77
CA LEU A 266 2.15 -26.04 7.59
C LEU A 266 3.32 -26.86 7.03
N LEU A 267 3.26 -27.12 5.73
CA LEU A 267 4.31 -27.73 4.93
C LEU A 267 5.34 -26.67 4.56
N LYS A 268 6.60 -26.86 4.96
CA LYS A 268 7.70 -25.98 4.56
C LYS A 268 8.14 -26.27 3.12
N CYS A 269 8.58 -25.24 2.40
CA CYS A 269 9.30 -25.46 1.14
C CYS A 269 10.60 -26.20 1.41
N GLY A 270 10.81 -27.36 0.78
CA GLY A 270 12.01 -28.20 1.03
C GLY A 270 13.34 -27.55 0.60
N LYS A 271 13.31 -26.51 -0.25
CA LYS A 271 14.51 -25.85 -0.77
C LYS A 271 14.97 -24.68 0.09
N CYS A 272 14.10 -23.69 0.35
CA CYS A 272 14.46 -22.50 1.12
C CYS A 272 14.07 -22.56 2.60
N LEU A 273 13.16 -23.46 3.00
CA LEU A 273 12.62 -23.63 4.36
C LEU A 273 11.93 -22.40 5.00
N ASN A 274 11.94 -21.24 4.31
CA ASN A 274 11.41 -19.97 4.80
C ASN A 274 9.90 -19.84 4.63
N VAL A 275 9.34 -20.32 3.52
CA VAL A 275 7.90 -20.23 3.24
C VAL A 275 7.18 -21.53 3.61
N LYS A 276 5.90 -21.38 3.96
CA LYS A 276 5.06 -22.43 4.53
C LYS A 276 3.70 -22.48 3.82
N TYR A 277 3.11 -23.65 3.66
CA TYR A 277 1.84 -23.84 2.95
C TYR A 277 0.90 -24.76 3.73
N CYS A 278 -0.41 -24.51 3.71
CA CYS A 278 -1.37 -25.38 4.38
C CYS A 278 -1.56 -26.75 3.69
N CYS A 279 -1.22 -26.87 2.40
CA CYS A 279 -1.34 -28.11 1.63
C CYS A 279 -0.44 -28.09 0.39
N LYS A 280 -0.28 -29.27 -0.25
CA LYS A 280 0.51 -29.42 -1.49
C LYS A 280 -0.06 -28.60 -2.66
N ASP A 281 -1.36 -28.35 -2.69
CA ASP A 281 -2.00 -27.58 -3.77
C ASP A 281 -1.60 -26.11 -3.68
N CYS A 282 -1.69 -25.53 -2.47
CA CYS A 282 -1.20 -24.19 -2.20
C CYS A 282 0.30 -24.05 -2.49
N GLN A 283 1.11 -25.07 -2.19
CA GLN A 283 2.52 -25.09 -2.54
C GLN A 283 2.74 -25.06 -4.06
N ARG A 284 2.01 -25.89 -4.83
CA ARG A 284 2.10 -25.92 -6.30
C ARG A 284 1.67 -24.61 -6.95
N ILE A 285 0.57 -24.01 -6.46
CA ILE A 285 0.08 -22.72 -6.95
C ILE A 285 1.10 -21.62 -6.63
N GLY A 286 1.55 -21.54 -5.37
CA GLY A 286 2.53 -20.55 -4.93
C GLY A 286 3.85 -20.63 -5.69
N TRP A 287 4.31 -21.85 -6.01
CA TRP A 287 5.49 -22.08 -6.84
C TRP A 287 5.33 -21.52 -8.25
N ARG A 288 4.20 -21.79 -8.92
CA ARG A 288 3.96 -21.34 -10.29
C ARG A 288 3.82 -19.83 -10.40
N LYS A 289 3.17 -19.21 -9.40
CA LYS A 289 2.90 -17.79 -9.33
C LYS A 289 4.21 -17.02 -9.17
N ASP A 290 4.81 -17.05 -7.98
CA ASP A 290 5.91 -16.12 -7.64
C ASP A 290 7.10 -16.81 -6.94
N HIS A 291 6.84 -17.84 -6.11
CA HIS A 291 7.86 -18.38 -5.20
C HIS A 291 9.08 -18.98 -5.94
N LYS A 292 8.92 -19.51 -7.16
CA LYS A 292 10.05 -20.07 -7.92
C LYS A 292 11.17 -19.05 -8.16
N PHE A 293 10.83 -17.77 -8.31
CA PHE A 293 11.79 -16.69 -8.54
C PHE A 293 12.47 -16.24 -7.25
N GLU A 294 11.75 -16.33 -6.13
CA GLU A 294 12.21 -15.90 -4.81
C GLU A 294 13.00 -16.99 -4.08
N CYS A 295 12.76 -18.27 -4.40
CA CYS A 295 13.20 -19.40 -3.58
C CYS A 295 14.73 -19.48 -3.43
N ASP A 296 15.46 -19.28 -4.53
CA ASP A 296 16.93 -19.29 -4.51
C ASP A 296 17.49 -18.10 -3.74
N ALA A 297 16.93 -16.91 -3.95
CA ALA A 297 17.35 -15.72 -3.25
C ALA A 297 17.05 -15.80 -1.74
N MET A 298 15.91 -16.37 -1.34
CA MET A 298 15.57 -16.66 0.05
C MET A 298 16.54 -17.66 0.68
N LYS A 299 16.94 -18.69 -0.05
CA LYS A 299 17.91 -19.68 0.42
C LYS A 299 19.27 -19.01 0.65
N LEU A 300 19.77 -18.27 -0.34
CA LEU A 300 21.03 -17.53 -0.24
C LEU A 300 21.02 -16.52 0.92
N ALA A 301 19.92 -15.80 1.11
CA ALA A 301 19.78 -14.85 2.21
C ALA A 301 19.76 -15.53 3.59
N ALA A 302 19.27 -16.76 3.68
CA ALA A 302 19.32 -17.56 4.91
C ALA A 302 20.71 -18.16 5.18
N ASP A 303 21.42 -18.51 4.10
CA ASP A 303 22.78 -19.08 4.16
C ASP A 303 23.87 -18.00 4.34
N ALA A 304 23.56 -16.74 4.01
CA ALA A 304 24.48 -15.63 4.19
C ALA A 304 24.85 -15.48 5.68
N PRO A 305 26.15 -15.48 6.03
CA PRO A 305 26.55 -15.24 7.41
C PRO A 305 26.08 -13.83 7.79
N HIS A 306 25.16 -13.74 8.76
CA HIS A 306 24.84 -12.47 9.39
C HIS A 306 26.16 -11.83 9.82
N THR A 307 26.56 -10.75 9.15
CA THR A 307 27.76 -9.98 9.49
C THR A 307 27.51 -9.20 10.79
N THR A 308 27.31 -9.92 11.89
CA THR A 308 27.81 -9.48 13.18
C THR A 308 29.16 -10.14 13.31
N LYS A 309 30.24 -9.35 13.32
CA LYS A 309 31.55 -9.83 13.73
C LYS A 309 31.36 -10.49 15.09
N SER A 310 31.29 -11.83 15.12
CA SER A 310 31.12 -12.56 16.35
C SER A 310 32.44 -12.48 17.10
N ALA A 311 32.53 -11.55 18.05
CA ALA A 311 33.34 -11.80 19.22
C ALA A 311 32.84 -13.13 19.82
N ARG A 312 33.71 -14.14 19.85
CA ARG A 312 33.50 -15.34 20.65
C ARG A 312 33.53 -14.91 22.13
N GLY A 313 32.38 -14.58 22.68
CA GLY A 313 32.19 -14.27 24.10
C GLY A 313 30.72 -13.88 24.33
N ASP A 314 30.11 -14.44 25.37
CA ASP A 314 28.74 -14.20 25.85
C ASP A 314 27.56 -14.87 25.11
N LYS A 315 27.23 -16.08 25.61
CA LYS A 315 25.92 -16.71 25.45
C LYS A 315 24.77 -15.80 25.93
N GLU A 316 25.02 -14.94 26.91
CA GLU A 316 24.04 -14.04 27.50
C GLU A 316 23.63 -12.91 26.53
N ALA A 317 24.60 -12.22 25.92
CA ALA A 317 24.34 -11.24 24.86
C ALA A 317 23.58 -11.85 23.66
N ARG A 318 23.90 -13.11 23.29
CA ARG A 318 23.17 -13.84 22.24
C ARG A 318 21.72 -14.15 22.63
N ASN A 319 21.45 -14.44 23.91
CA ASN A 319 20.09 -14.69 24.39
C ASN A 319 19.29 -13.39 24.46
N VAL A 320 19.89 -12.28 24.89
CA VAL A 320 19.24 -10.95 24.90
C VAL A 320 18.84 -10.53 23.50
N VAL A 321 19.74 -10.65 22.50
CA VAL A 321 19.41 -10.34 21.10
C VAL A 321 18.32 -11.26 20.55
N LYS A 322 18.34 -12.55 20.88
CA LYS A 322 17.30 -13.50 20.46
C LYS A 322 15.93 -13.16 21.06
N GLN A 323 15.90 -12.79 22.34
CA GLN A 323 14.68 -12.43 23.05
C GLN A 323 14.12 -11.10 22.52
N HIS A 324 14.98 -10.09 22.33
CA HIS A 324 14.60 -8.83 21.71
C HIS A 324 14.01 -9.04 20.30
N ASN A 325 14.69 -9.80 19.44
CA ASN A 325 14.17 -10.12 18.12
C ASN A 325 12.83 -10.88 18.19
N LYS A 326 12.61 -11.74 19.19
CA LYS A 326 11.34 -12.44 19.37
C LYS A 326 10.22 -11.45 19.73
N GLU A 327 10.46 -10.55 20.67
CA GLU A 327 9.50 -9.52 21.08
C GLU A 327 9.15 -8.58 19.92
N VAL A 328 10.15 -8.17 19.15
CA VAL A 328 9.93 -7.32 17.96
C VAL A 328 9.07 -8.04 16.92
N ARG A 329 9.29 -9.35 16.72
CA ARG A 329 8.47 -10.18 15.80
C ARG A 329 7.02 -10.23 16.24
N GLU A 330 6.78 -10.45 17.53
CA GLU A 330 5.43 -10.51 18.10
C GLU A 330 4.72 -9.17 17.91
N LYS A 331 5.41 -8.06 18.18
CA LYS A 331 4.86 -6.71 18.01
C LYS A 331 4.46 -6.41 16.56
N LEU A 332 5.30 -6.71 15.57
CA LEU A 332 4.93 -6.51 14.16
C LEU A 332 3.77 -7.42 13.75
N ALA A 333 3.80 -8.68 14.17
CA ALA A 333 2.74 -9.63 13.85
C ALA A 333 1.39 -9.17 14.42
N GLU A 334 1.37 -8.61 15.63
CA GLU A 334 0.19 -8.00 16.24
C GLU A 334 -0.29 -6.78 15.46
N THR A 335 0.61 -5.85 15.09
CA THR A 335 0.26 -4.67 14.27
C THR A 335 -0.38 -5.09 12.96
N ILE A 336 0.25 -5.99 12.19
CA ILE A 336 -0.30 -6.42 10.91
C ILE A 336 -1.59 -7.23 11.11
N THR A 337 -1.66 -8.09 12.12
CA THR A 337 -2.88 -8.86 12.42
C THR A 337 -4.04 -7.94 12.78
N ALA A 338 -3.82 -6.90 13.58
CA ALA A 338 -4.84 -5.89 13.89
C ALA A 338 -5.29 -5.19 12.60
N ASN A 339 -4.33 -4.75 11.77
CA ASN A 339 -4.63 -4.13 10.48
C ASN A 339 -5.43 -5.06 9.55
N MET A 340 -5.14 -6.36 9.55
CA MET A 340 -5.83 -7.34 8.70
C MET A 340 -7.17 -7.82 9.26
N LYS A 341 -7.35 -7.82 10.59
CA LYS A 341 -8.64 -8.14 11.21
C LYS A 341 -9.69 -7.09 10.86
N ASP A 342 -9.28 -5.84 10.85
CA ASP A 342 -10.15 -4.75 10.48
C ASP A 342 -10.50 -4.72 8.97
N VAL A 343 -9.90 -5.59 8.15
CA VAL A 343 -10.15 -5.74 6.71
C VAL A 343 -11.18 -6.86 6.44
N SER A 344 -11.54 -7.65 7.47
CA SER A 344 -12.39 -8.84 7.34
C SER A 344 -13.86 -8.65 7.79
N LEU A 345 -14.30 -7.40 7.96
CA LEU A 345 -15.69 -6.99 8.23
C LEU A 345 -16.31 -6.43 6.95
#